data_AF-A0AAU7EBH1-F1
#
_entry.id   AF-A0AAU7EBH1-F1
#
_cell.length_a   1.000
_cell.length_b   1.000
_cell.length_c   1.000
_cell.angle_alpha   90.00
_cell.angle_beta   90.00
_cell.angle_gamma   90.00
#
_symmetry.space_group_name_H-M   'P 1'
#
loop_
_entity.id
_entity.type
_entity.pdbx_description
1 polymer ?
#
loop_
_entity_poly.entity_id
_entity_poly.type
_entity_poly.pdbx_seq_one_letter_code
_entity_poly.pdbx_strand_id
1 'polypeptide(L)'
;MIGIILVFNLPNFLIFINYYRENKNTRIDIDLDSDKIIISENGIKKQYKISDIKSSIYHLGVYYKNRIDNARRWKMMNSDLAYWDLKFNNGDTFYISNFLVDFLHEKPIVKNTKFRFRMFQYINKSDSKEAIELKQAQEKNMMEKYVEKFQSKTENELNEILNNRKSYQKEAVEAAELIMRNKNVG
;
A
#
# COMPACT_ATOMS: atom_id res chain seq x y z
N MET A 1 -5.74 9.17 31.19
CA MET A 1 -6.43 9.54 29.93
C MET A 1 -5.51 10.35 29.01
N ILE A 2 -4.90 11.45 29.48
CA ILE A 2 -3.98 12.29 28.69
C ILE A 2 -2.78 11.51 28.11
N GLY A 3 -2.13 10.66 28.91
CA GLY A 3 -1.00 9.84 28.43
C GLY A 3 -1.35 8.88 27.29
N ILE A 4 -2.56 8.30 27.32
CA ILE A 4 -3.06 7.43 26.24
C ILE A 4 -3.26 8.26 24.97
N ILE A 5 -3.89 9.43 25.08
CA ILE A 5 -4.11 10.33 23.95
C ILE A 5 -2.77 10.73 23.31
N LEU A 6 -1.75 11.03 24.10
CA LEU A 6 -0.42 11.42 23.58
C LEU A 6 0.29 10.26 22.85
N VAL A 7 0.29 9.05 23.42
CA VAL A 7 0.94 7.88 22.79
C VAL A 7 0.30 7.53 21.45
N PHE A 8 -1.03 7.57 21.36
CA PHE A 8 -1.73 7.28 20.10
C PHE A 8 -1.60 8.40 19.06
N ASN A 9 -1.31 9.63 19.47
CA ASN A 9 -1.08 10.76 18.56
C ASN A 9 0.39 11.01 18.22
N LEU A 10 1.34 10.41 18.93
CA LEU A 10 2.78 10.54 18.65
C LEU A 10 3.13 10.26 17.18
N PRO A 11 2.57 9.23 16.50
CA PRO A 11 2.81 9.01 15.08
C PRO A 11 2.36 10.18 14.19
N ASN A 12 1.26 10.86 14.53
CA ASN A 12 0.79 12.04 13.79
C ASN A 12 1.83 13.16 13.84
N PHE A 13 2.35 13.46 15.04
CA PHE A 13 3.36 14.50 15.22
C PHE A 13 4.65 14.20 14.44
N LEU A 14 5.11 12.94 14.42
CA LEU A 14 6.30 12.54 13.67
C LEU A 14 6.17 12.80 12.17
N ILE A 15 4.98 12.56 11.60
CA ILE A 15 4.74 12.80 10.17
C ILE A 15 4.67 14.29 9.87
N PHE A 16 4.02 15.08 10.72
CA PHE A 16 4.03 16.54 10.57
C PHE A 16 5.46 17.08 10.62
N ILE A 17 6.28 16.62 11.56
CA ILE A 17 7.70 17.00 11.62
C ILE A 17 8.43 16.61 10.33
N ASN A 18 8.21 15.40 9.83
CA ASN A 18 8.80 14.94 8.56
C ASN A 18 8.36 15.80 7.37
N TYR A 19 7.08 16.14 7.27
CA TYR A 19 6.57 17.05 6.25
C TYR A 19 7.25 18.43 6.34
N TYR A 20 7.33 19.00 7.54
CA TYR A 20 7.95 20.30 7.74
C TYR A 20 9.43 20.32 7.35
N ARG A 21 10.14 19.21 7.55
CA ARG A 21 11.57 19.08 7.23
C ARG A 21 11.84 18.79 5.76
N GLU A 22 11.03 17.94 5.13
CA GLU A 22 11.31 17.40 3.80
C GLU A 22 10.48 18.06 2.69
N ASN A 23 9.33 18.66 3.01
CA ASN A 23 8.32 19.02 1.99
C ASN A 23 7.76 20.44 2.08
N LYS A 24 7.91 21.15 3.22
CA LYS A 24 7.29 22.48 3.43
C LYS A 24 7.54 23.48 2.30
N ASN A 25 8.75 23.47 1.75
CA ASN A 25 9.20 24.37 0.70
C ASN A 25 9.32 23.66 -0.66
N THR A 26 8.61 22.54 -0.81
CA THR A 26 8.60 21.72 -2.02
C THR A 26 7.28 21.94 -2.75
N ARG A 27 7.37 22.22 -4.04
CA ARG A 27 6.23 22.21 -4.97
C ARG A 27 6.45 21.10 -5.98
N ILE A 28 5.38 20.38 -6.28
CA ILE A 28 5.39 19.34 -7.29
C ILE A 28 4.23 19.54 -8.26
N ASP A 29 4.53 19.54 -9.54
CA ASP A 29 3.53 19.59 -10.62
C ASP A 29 3.72 18.33 -11.47
N ILE A 30 2.66 17.53 -11.61
CA ILE A 30 2.66 16.26 -12.34
C ILE A 30 1.73 16.40 -13.54
N ASP A 31 2.28 16.26 -14.74
CA ASP A 31 1.55 16.25 -15.99
C ASP A 31 1.76 14.89 -16.66
N LEU A 32 0.74 14.04 -16.57
CA LEU A 32 0.78 12.68 -17.11
C LEU A 32 0.67 12.66 -18.63
N ASP A 33 -0.04 13.61 -19.23
CA ASP A 33 -0.26 13.69 -20.67
C ASP A 33 1.02 14.13 -21.39
N SER A 34 1.77 15.05 -20.77
CA SER A 34 3.06 15.53 -21.26
C SER A 34 4.27 14.73 -20.78
N ASP A 35 4.06 13.58 -20.12
CA ASP A 35 5.12 12.71 -19.55
C ASP A 35 6.13 13.48 -18.68
N LYS A 36 5.63 14.30 -17.75
CA LYS A 36 6.47 15.30 -17.06
C LYS A 36 6.16 15.42 -15.58
N ILE A 37 7.22 15.42 -14.77
CA ILE A 37 7.18 15.75 -13.35
C ILE A 37 8.13 16.92 -13.10
N ILE A 38 7.61 18.00 -12.51
CA ILE A 38 8.41 19.14 -12.06
C ILE A 38 8.44 19.10 -10.54
N ILE A 39 9.63 19.14 -9.95
CA ILE A 39 9.81 19.26 -8.51
C ILE A 39 10.66 20.50 -8.24
N SER A 40 10.16 21.39 -7.39
CA SER A 40 10.84 22.60 -6.98
C SER A 40 11.05 22.58 -5.48
N GLU A 41 12.29 22.40 -5.02
CA GLU A 41 12.65 22.40 -3.59
C GLU A 41 13.55 23.59 -3.28
N ASN A 42 13.18 24.39 -2.28
CA ASN A 42 13.97 25.55 -1.84
C ASN A 42 14.35 26.49 -3.00
N GLY A 43 13.42 26.67 -3.96
CA GLY A 43 13.62 27.51 -5.15
C GLY A 43 14.38 26.85 -6.31
N ILE A 44 14.96 25.65 -6.12
CA ILE A 44 15.62 24.90 -7.19
C ILE A 44 14.58 24.05 -7.91
N LYS A 45 14.34 24.37 -9.18
CA LYS A 45 13.40 23.65 -10.05
C LYS A 45 14.12 22.59 -10.86
N LYS A 46 13.71 21.33 -10.71
CA LYS A 46 14.14 20.20 -11.53
C LYS A 46 12.95 19.64 -12.31
N GLN A 47 13.22 19.16 -13.52
CA GLN A 47 12.24 18.54 -14.39
C GLN A 47 12.70 17.12 -14.75
N TYR A 48 11.77 16.18 -14.70
CA TYR A 48 11.97 14.77 -15.00
C TYR A 48 10.87 14.28 -15.94
N LYS A 49 11.17 13.22 -16.70
CA LYS A 49 10.13 12.44 -17.39
C LYS A 49 9.60 11.34 -16.48
N ILE A 50 8.37 10.86 -16.71
CA ILE A 50 7.85 9.70 -15.96
C ILE A 50 8.66 8.46 -16.31
N SER A 51 9.15 8.36 -17.56
CA SER A 51 10.09 7.31 -17.98
C SER A 51 11.41 7.29 -17.18
N ASP A 52 11.78 8.40 -16.55
CA ASP A 52 13.02 8.50 -15.77
C ASP A 52 12.85 7.96 -14.34
N ILE A 53 11.64 7.56 -13.97
CA ILE A 53 11.35 7.00 -12.65
C ILE A 53 11.93 5.60 -12.57
N LYS A 54 12.92 5.45 -11.70
CA LYS A 54 13.55 4.16 -11.37
C LYS A 54 12.68 3.34 -10.43
N SER A 55 12.11 3.98 -9.41
CA SER A 55 11.20 3.34 -8.48
C SER A 55 10.16 4.31 -7.95
N SER A 56 8.94 3.81 -7.79
CA SER A 56 7.80 4.51 -7.21
C SER A 56 7.17 3.61 -6.17
N ILE A 57 7.18 4.03 -4.90
CA ILE A 57 6.64 3.25 -3.80
C ILE A 57 5.75 4.10 -2.92
N TYR A 58 4.49 3.68 -2.75
CA TYR A 58 3.57 4.31 -1.80
C TYR A 58 3.63 3.62 -0.45
N HIS A 59 3.98 4.39 0.58
CA HIS A 59 3.99 3.95 1.96
C HIS A 59 2.68 4.38 2.60
N LEU A 60 1.71 3.45 2.63
CA LEU A 60 0.33 3.67 3.05
C LEU A 60 0.04 3.07 4.43
N GLY A 61 -1.00 3.60 5.07
CA GLY A 61 -1.50 3.04 6.32
C GLY A 61 -2.00 1.61 6.09
N VAL A 62 -1.90 0.75 7.10
CA VAL A 62 -2.37 -0.65 7.02
C VAL A 62 -3.85 -0.76 6.63
N TYR A 63 -4.62 0.29 6.90
CA TYR A 63 -6.02 0.44 6.51
C TYR A 63 -6.23 0.44 5.00
N TYR A 64 -5.25 0.93 4.22
CA TYR A 64 -5.29 0.94 2.76
C TYR A 64 -4.98 -0.41 2.13
N LYS A 65 -4.41 -1.36 2.91
CA LYS A 65 -4.16 -2.72 2.44
C LYS A 65 -5.47 -3.41 2.02
N ASN A 66 -6.53 -3.20 2.81
CA ASN A 66 -7.84 -3.81 2.61
C ASN A 66 -8.97 -2.77 2.73
N ARG A 67 -9.27 -1.99 1.67
CA ARG A 67 -10.37 -0.99 1.73
C ARG A 67 -11.73 -1.62 2.10
N ILE A 68 -11.97 -2.87 1.72
CA ILE A 68 -13.23 -3.59 2.02
C ILE A 68 -13.29 -4.10 3.48
N ASP A 69 -12.24 -4.73 4.01
CA ASP A 69 -12.25 -5.22 5.41
C ASP A 69 -12.06 -4.09 6.43
N ASN A 70 -11.27 -3.08 6.08
CA ASN A 70 -11.01 -1.97 6.96
C ASN A 70 -12.10 -0.89 6.88
N ALA A 71 -13.09 -1.01 5.99
CA ALA A 71 -14.26 -0.12 5.94
C ALA A 71 -15.03 -0.07 7.26
N ARG A 72 -14.99 -1.16 8.04
CA ARG A 72 -15.65 -1.26 9.35
C ARG A 72 -14.73 -1.03 10.54
N ARG A 73 -13.41 -0.92 10.32
CA ARG A 73 -12.45 -0.60 11.39
C ARG A 73 -12.42 0.90 11.60
N TRP A 74 -12.32 1.34 12.84
CA TRP A 74 -12.14 2.76 13.13
C TRP A 74 -10.83 3.23 12.51
N LYS A 75 -10.93 4.11 11.51
CA LYS A 75 -9.78 4.82 10.97
C LYS A 75 -9.18 5.64 12.10
N MET A 76 -7.95 5.33 12.45
CA MET A 76 -7.15 6.20 13.32
C MET A 76 -6.84 7.51 12.59
N MET A 77 -6.63 8.60 13.31
CA MET A 77 -6.29 9.90 12.70
C MET A 77 -5.06 9.85 11.78
N ASN A 78 -4.12 8.93 12.04
CA ASN A 78 -2.93 8.73 11.23
C ASN A 78 -3.16 7.84 9.99
N SER A 79 -4.36 7.32 9.79
CA SER A 79 -4.64 6.32 8.75
C SER A 79 -4.43 6.88 7.35
N ASP A 80 -4.83 8.14 7.17
CA ASP A 80 -4.77 8.86 5.89
C ASP A 80 -3.46 9.66 5.76
N LEU A 81 -2.45 9.37 6.59
CA LEU A 81 -1.12 9.92 6.42
C LEU A 81 -0.27 8.92 5.62
N ALA A 82 0.47 9.42 4.63
CA ALA A 82 1.31 8.61 3.76
C ALA A 82 2.48 9.41 3.17
N TYR A 83 3.44 8.69 2.62
CA TYR A 83 4.45 9.30 1.75
C TYR A 83 4.71 8.42 0.54
N TRP A 84 5.18 9.07 -0.51
CA TRP A 84 5.62 8.49 -1.76
C TRP A 84 7.14 8.59 -1.82
N ASP A 85 7.80 7.43 -1.84
CA ASP A 85 9.21 7.30 -2.16
C ASP A 85 9.36 7.23 -3.68
N LEU A 86 9.90 8.31 -4.25
CA LEU A 86 10.06 8.51 -5.67
C LEU A 86 11.55 8.67 -6.00
N LYS A 87 12.09 7.72 -6.76
CA LYS A 87 13.50 7.72 -7.17
C LYS A 87 13.63 7.75 -8.67
N PHE A 88 14.54 8.59 -9.15
CA PHE A 88 14.85 8.77 -10.56
C PHE A 88 16.14 8.04 -10.96
N ASN A 89 16.30 7.79 -12.26
CA ASN A 89 17.45 7.10 -12.84
C ASN A 89 18.78 7.84 -12.60
N ASN A 90 18.73 9.17 -12.47
CA ASN A 90 19.87 10.02 -12.16
C ASN A 90 20.32 9.94 -10.67
N GLY A 91 19.61 9.18 -9.84
CA GLY A 91 19.90 9.01 -8.41
C GLY A 91 19.12 9.96 -7.49
N ASP A 92 18.45 10.98 -8.02
CA ASP A 92 17.61 11.87 -7.21
C ASP A 92 16.47 11.07 -6.56
N THR A 93 16.22 11.32 -5.27
CA THR A 93 15.20 10.63 -4.48
C THR A 93 14.41 11.65 -3.68
N PHE A 94 13.08 11.55 -3.75
CA PHE A 94 12.15 12.44 -3.05
C PHE A 94 11.20 11.62 -2.18
N TYR A 95 10.98 12.09 -0.95
CA TYR A 95 10.00 11.53 -0.03
C TYR A 95 8.84 12.51 0.08
N ILE A 96 7.81 12.29 -0.72
CA ILE A 96 6.71 13.25 -0.92
C ILE A 96 5.56 12.85 -0.01
N SER A 97 5.25 13.66 0.99
CA SER A 97 4.06 13.48 1.82
C SER A 97 2.77 13.64 1.00
N ASN A 98 1.73 12.91 1.39
CA ASN A 98 0.41 13.07 0.80
C ASN A 98 -0.27 14.43 1.09
N PHE A 99 0.34 15.28 1.92
CA PHE A 99 -0.06 16.68 2.04
C PHE A 99 0.28 17.53 0.81
N LEU A 100 1.30 17.13 0.02
CA LEU A 100 1.67 17.84 -1.21
C LEU A 100 0.89 17.33 -2.42
N VAL A 101 0.67 16.01 -2.49
CA VAL A 101 -0.01 15.35 -3.60
C VAL A 101 -0.95 14.31 -3.04
N ASP A 102 -2.21 14.37 -3.42
CA ASP A 102 -3.13 13.28 -3.09
C ASP A 102 -2.84 12.09 -4.01
N PHE A 103 -2.20 11.06 -3.46
CA PHE A 103 -1.97 9.77 -4.10
C PHE A 103 -2.69 8.64 -3.36
N LEU A 104 -3.63 8.95 -2.47
CA LEU A 104 -4.44 7.97 -1.72
C LEU A 104 -5.63 7.45 -2.54
N HIS A 105 -5.43 7.26 -3.84
CA HIS A 105 -6.45 6.83 -4.80
C HIS A 105 -6.34 5.33 -5.13
N GLU A 106 -7.40 4.78 -5.74
CA GLU A 106 -7.42 3.37 -6.18
C GLU A 106 -6.39 3.06 -7.27
N LYS A 107 -6.08 4.06 -8.10
CA LYS A 107 -5.13 3.93 -9.20
C LYS A 107 -3.87 4.71 -8.86
N PRO A 108 -2.67 4.11 -8.98
CA PRO A 108 -1.44 4.84 -8.78
C PRO A 108 -1.25 5.88 -9.88
N ILE A 109 -0.67 7.03 -9.51
CA ILE A 109 -0.36 8.12 -10.44
C ILE A 109 0.63 7.63 -11.51
N VAL A 110 1.63 6.85 -11.08
CA VAL A 110 2.66 6.27 -11.96
C VAL A 110 2.43 4.77 -12.11
N LYS A 111 2.48 4.28 -13.36
CA LYS A 111 2.38 2.84 -13.66
C LYS A 111 3.50 2.08 -12.94
N ASN A 112 3.21 0.85 -12.51
CA ASN A 112 4.14 -0.02 -11.76
C ASN A 112 4.57 0.50 -10.37
N THR A 113 3.82 1.46 -9.81
CA THR A 113 4.01 1.85 -8.41
C THR A 113 3.76 0.65 -7.50
N LYS A 114 4.71 0.40 -6.60
CA LYS A 114 4.59 -0.63 -5.56
C LYS A 114 4.03 -0.04 -4.28
N PHE A 115 3.55 -0.90 -3.40
CA PHE A 115 2.86 -0.52 -2.19
C PHE A 115 3.52 -1.14 -0.98
N ARG A 116 3.50 -0.37 0.10
CA ARG A 116 3.94 -0.82 1.41
C ARG A 116 2.98 -0.34 2.47
N PHE A 117 2.58 -1.26 3.33
CA PHE A 117 1.57 -1.00 4.35
C PHE A 117 2.19 -1.00 5.74
N ARG A 118 1.92 0.04 6.53
CA ARG A 118 2.41 0.17 7.91
C ARG A 118 1.31 0.60 8.86
N MET A 119 1.40 0.15 10.11
CA MET A 119 0.52 0.61 11.17
C MET A 119 0.81 2.07 11.58
N PHE A 120 2.10 2.43 11.59
CA PHE A 120 2.58 3.79 11.87
C PHE A 120 3.37 4.33 10.70
N GLN A 121 3.06 5.56 10.33
CA GLN A 121 3.58 6.18 9.13
C GLN A 121 4.75 7.09 9.54
N TYR A 122 5.89 6.93 8.88
CA TYR A 122 7.08 7.75 9.07
C TYR A 122 8.02 7.53 7.88
N ILE A 123 8.76 8.56 7.49
CA ILE A 123 9.74 8.45 6.41
C ILE A 123 10.91 7.60 6.92
N ASN A 124 11.15 6.45 6.28
CA ASN A 124 12.29 5.59 6.57
C ASN A 124 13.17 5.50 5.34
N LYS A 125 14.26 6.27 5.31
CA LYS A 125 15.20 6.34 4.18
C LYS A 125 16.09 5.09 4.05
N SER A 126 16.17 4.26 5.10
CA SER A 126 17.04 3.07 5.16
C SER A 126 16.27 1.77 4.96
N ASP A 127 15.03 1.84 4.45
CA ASP A 127 14.16 0.69 4.46
C ASP A 127 14.44 -0.29 3.33
N SER A 128 14.86 -1.50 3.68
CA SER A 128 15.21 -2.56 2.73
C SER A 128 14.10 -3.57 2.46
N LYS A 129 12.95 -3.50 3.17
CA LYS A 129 11.88 -4.50 2.94
C LYS A 129 11.24 -4.33 1.57
N GLU A 130 10.99 -5.46 0.91
CA GLU A 130 10.37 -5.51 -0.41
C GLU A 130 8.97 -4.87 -0.41
N ALA A 131 8.74 -3.99 -1.40
CA ALA A 131 7.43 -3.45 -1.71
C ALA A 131 6.67 -4.41 -2.64
N ILE A 132 5.36 -4.48 -2.49
CA ILE A 132 4.50 -5.45 -3.18
C ILE A 132 3.60 -4.76 -4.22
N GLU A 133 3.15 -5.49 -5.23
CA GLU A 133 2.13 -4.98 -6.15
C GLU A 133 0.75 -4.97 -5.47
N LEU A 134 -0.10 -3.99 -5.80
CA LEU A 134 -1.43 -3.86 -5.17
C LEU A 134 -2.29 -5.11 -5.40
N LYS A 135 -2.24 -5.68 -6.61
CA LYS A 135 -2.98 -6.91 -6.95
C LYS A 135 -2.53 -8.09 -6.10
N GLN A 136 -1.22 -8.30 -5.93
CA GLN A 136 -0.69 -9.36 -5.08
C GLN A 136 -1.11 -9.19 -3.61
N ALA A 137 -1.19 -7.95 -3.11
CA ALA A 137 -1.69 -7.66 -1.77
C ALA A 137 -3.18 -8.02 -1.59
N GLN A 138 -3.99 -7.82 -2.63
CA GLN A 138 -5.42 -8.14 -2.65
C GLN A 138 -5.66 -9.65 -2.85
N GLU A 139 -4.94 -10.29 -3.78
CA GLU A 139 -5.05 -11.71 -4.12
C GLU A 139 -4.72 -12.61 -2.92
N LYS A 140 -3.61 -12.34 -2.21
CA LYS A 140 -3.21 -13.12 -1.03
C LYS A 140 -4.28 -13.06 0.08
N ASN A 141 -4.96 -11.92 0.24
CA ASN A 141 -6.01 -11.76 1.24
C ASN A 141 -7.35 -12.42 0.82
N MET A 142 -7.71 -12.38 -0.47
CA MET A 142 -8.90 -13.10 -0.93
C MET A 142 -8.76 -14.61 -0.74
N MET A 143 -7.56 -15.15 -0.97
CA MET A 143 -7.25 -16.54 -0.63
C MET A 143 -7.38 -16.78 0.89
N GLU A 144 -6.81 -15.93 1.75
CA GLU A 144 -6.94 -16.03 3.22
C GLU A 144 -8.42 -16.01 3.68
N LYS A 145 -9.27 -15.17 3.07
CA LYS A 145 -10.72 -15.16 3.33
C LYS A 145 -11.41 -16.45 2.94
N TYR A 146 -11.10 -16.98 1.77
CA TYR A 146 -11.64 -18.27 1.36
C TYR A 146 -11.14 -19.37 2.29
N VAL A 147 -9.89 -19.30 2.77
CA VAL A 147 -9.36 -20.24 3.76
C VAL A 147 -10.20 -20.18 5.04
N GLU A 148 -10.42 -19.00 5.64
CA GLU A 148 -11.29 -18.86 6.83
C GLU A 148 -12.72 -19.38 6.58
N LYS A 149 -13.33 -18.98 5.45
CA LYS A 149 -14.70 -19.42 5.08
C LYS A 149 -14.80 -20.92 4.86
N PHE A 150 -13.72 -21.55 4.40
CA PHE A 150 -13.69 -22.96 4.04
C PHE A 150 -13.19 -23.86 5.17
N GLN A 151 -12.71 -23.32 6.28
CA GLN A 151 -12.34 -24.10 7.46
C GLN A 151 -13.51 -24.95 7.99
N SER A 152 -14.74 -24.44 7.92
CA SER A 152 -15.95 -25.14 8.35
C SER A 152 -16.54 -26.10 7.30
N LYS A 153 -15.98 -26.14 6.09
CA LYS A 153 -16.48 -27.01 5.01
C LYS A 153 -16.03 -28.45 5.17
N THR A 154 -16.90 -29.35 4.72
CA THR A 154 -16.62 -30.78 4.59
C THR A 154 -15.76 -31.05 3.35
N GLU A 155 -15.09 -32.21 3.32
CA GLU A 155 -14.28 -32.62 2.16
C GLU A 155 -15.10 -32.69 0.87
N ASN A 156 -16.36 -33.12 0.95
CA ASN A 156 -17.25 -33.18 -0.20
C ASN A 156 -17.52 -31.79 -0.80
N GLU A 157 -17.74 -30.79 0.04
CA GLU A 157 -17.94 -29.41 -0.41
C GLU A 157 -16.66 -28.77 -0.96
N LEU A 158 -15.50 -29.11 -0.39
CA LEU A 158 -14.20 -28.66 -0.91
C LEU A 158 -13.91 -29.32 -2.26
N ASN A 159 -14.20 -30.61 -2.40
CA ASN A 159 -14.07 -31.35 -3.66
C ASN A 159 -15.02 -30.82 -4.74
N GLU A 160 -16.23 -30.36 -4.38
CA GLU A 160 -17.14 -29.70 -5.33
C GLU A 160 -16.52 -28.42 -5.91
N ILE A 161 -15.89 -27.60 -5.06
CA ILE A 161 -15.18 -26.38 -5.49
C ILE A 161 -13.99 -26.75 -6.39
N LEU A 162 -13.23 -27.79 -6.02
CA LEU A 162 -12.06 -28.26 -6.77
C LEU A 162 -12.41 -28.98 -8.08
N ASN A 163 -13.61 -29.55 -8.19
CA ASN A 163 -14.09 -30.19 -9.41
C ASN A 163 -14.72 -29.19 -10.38
N ASN A 164 -15.22 -28.06 -9.86
CA ASN A 164 -15.87 -27.03 -10.66
C ASN A 164 -15.04 -25.74 -10.76
N ARG A 165 -13.71 -25.86 -10.86
CA ARG A 165 -12.72 -24.76 -10.80
C ARG A 165 -13.04 -23.57 -11.70
N LYS A 166 -13.64 -23.81 -12.87
CA LYS A 166 -14.00 -22.75 -13.84
C LYS A 166 -15.13 -21.84 -13.37
N SER A 167 -15.97 -22.33 -12.47
CA SER A 167 -17.12 -21.61 -11.91
C SER A 167 -16.76 -20.81 -10.66
N TYR A 168 -15.55 -20.99 -10.13
CA TYR A 168 -15.07 -20.33 -8.91
C TYR A 168 -13.91 -19.38 -9.20
N GLN A 169 -13.75 -18.38 -8.33
CA GLN A 169 -12.58 -17.50 -8.35
C GLN A 169 -11.31 -18.31 -8.09
N LYS A 170 -10.19 -17.95 -8.72
CA LYS A 170 -8.90 -18.66 -8.62
C LYS A 170 -8.47 -18.83 -7.16
N GLU A 171 -8.69 -17.79 -6.36
CA GLU A 171 -8.33 -17.71 -4.94
C GLU A 171 -9.18 -18.65 -4.08
N ALA A 172 -10.44 -18.91 -4.46
CA ALA A 172 -11.28 -19.89 -3.81
C ALA A 172 -10.78 -21.32 -4.08
N VAL A 173 -10.37 -21.59 -5.33
CA VAL A 173 -9.82 -22.90 -5.71
C VAL A 173 -8.51 -23.15 -4.95
N GLU A 174 -7.60 -22.17 -4.91
CA GLU A 174 -6.32 -22.28 -4.18
C GLU A 174 -6.52 -22.45 -2.67
N ALA A 175 -7.49 -21.76 -2.06
CA ALA A 175 -7.84 -21.93 -0.65
C ALA A 175 -8.41 -23.33 -0.35
N ALA A 176 -9.25 -23.87 -1.24
CA ALA A 176 -9.78 -25.23 -1.11
C ALA A 176 -8.68 -26.29 -1.23
N GLU A 177 -7.70 -26.10 -2.14
CA GLU A 177 -6.55 -27.00 -2.27
C GLU A 177 -5.69 -27.01 -1.00
N LEU A 178 -5.42 -25.83 -0.43
CA LEU A 178 -4.63 -25.70 0.80
C LEU A 178 -5.28 -26.45 1.98
N ILE A 179 -6.60 -26.29 2.16
CA ILE A 179 -7.34 -26.95 3.25
C ILE A 179 -7.41 -28.46 3.04
N MET A 180 -7.67 -28.92 1.82
CA MET A 180 -7.69 -30.36 1.52
C MET A 180 -6.33 -31.01 1.77
N ARG A 181 -5.22 -30.34 1.41
CA ARG A 181 -3.87 -30.84 1.73
C ARG A 181 -3.65 -30.96 3.23
N ASN A 182 -4.10 -30.00 4.03
CA ASN A 182 -3.95 -30.06 5.49
C ASN A 182 -4.81 -31.15 6.15
N LYS A 183 -5.98 -31.47 5.58
CA LYS A 183 -6.86 -32.56 6.06
C LYS A 183 -6.30 -33.95 5.73
N ASN A 184 -5.65 -34.11 4.58
CA ASN A 184 -5.08 -35.40 4.15
C ASN A 184 -3.75 -35.78 4.83
N VAL A 185 -3.21 -34.93 5.70
CA VAL A 185 -1.91 -35.13 6.39
C VAL A 185 -2.10 -35.41 7.90
N GLY A 186 -3.35 -35.43 8.39
CA GLY A 186 -3.71 -35.89 9.74
C GLY A 186 -4.33 -37.27 9.72
#